data_AF-A0A8T3SD58-F1
#
_entry.id   AF-A0A8T3SD58-F1
#
_cell.length_a   1.000
_cell.length_b   1.000
_cell.length_c   1.000
_cell.angle_alpha   90.00
_cell.angle_beta   90.00
_cell.angle_gamma   90.00
#
_symmetry.space_group_name_H-M   'P 1'
#
loop_
_entity.id
_entity.type
_entity.pdbx_description
1 polymer ?
#
loop_
_entity_poly.entity_id
_entity_poly.type
_entity_poly.pdbx_seq_one_letter_code
_entity_poly.pdbx_strand_id
1 'polypeptide(L)'
;MTRFQKLTLTTVVATYILVIIGAITRGTGSGLGCPDWPLCYGQLLPSLGDTAAWIEWSHRTWAALVGLLVAAVAFVAIRHHRRDRSLVLASLGAVMLTGFQAWLGKITVETGNAGEWVTAHLATAMVLLVLLTFVAIRSHYPRSLARGGSSQRLTLVLAFTSACVYALLLFGSHVTATGAALVYLDWPFFRGELLPLFAADPAVAALQMSHFLHRFVAAVVAVIVGWAFIVVWRAARRDRALGEGGAQGHQVLLGLAGTAAALYAVQIIVGALQIFTRLAPWAVALHLALGALIWALVAAATMISYYEARTSTRRYPGDGGRAADTDDPMGSGADDATGGPRTTWRERVGAYVALTKPRIIELLLVTTVPAMVLAARGIPPLDLVFWTLLGGTLAAGSANAINCYLDRDIDLLMSRTRKRPLPAHRVAPEDALVFGLALGVVAFAVLAFMVNLVAAFLTLLAIGFYVVVYTMLLKRNTHQNIVLGGAAGALPPVIGWSAVTGDIGLPSLVLFAIVFYWTPPHFWALSMNLAKDYAAANVPMLPVTHGVRETTRQIGLYSVLMVALTLIFFAVAGRGFIYLGGALLLGGLFLFQVFAMWRDGTDKRAMRVYRYSITYLSALFALLVVDVLVFPFG
;
A
#
# COMPACT_ATOMS: atom_id res chain seq x y z
N MET A 1 -26.35 8.27 -21.75
CA MET A 1 -25.59 9.26 -20.96
C MET A 1 -26.27 10.63 -21.02
N THR A 2 -26.43 11.30 -19.89
CA THR A 2 -26.93 12.69 -19.77
C THR A 2 -25.89 13.71 -20.27
N ARG A 3 -26.30 14.98 -20.49
CA ARG A 3 -25.36 16.06 -20.86
C ARG A 3 -24.23 16.23 -19.84
N PHE A 4 -24.55 16.13 -18.54
CA PHE A 4 -23.56 16.21 -17.47
C PHE A 4 -22.57 15.03 -17.52
N GLN A 5 -23.05 13.81 -17.72
CA GLN A 5 -22.21 12.62 -17.87
C GLN A 5 -21.24 12.74 -19.06
N LYS A 6 -21.71 13.29 -20.20
CA LYS A 6 -20.85 13.57 -21.36
C LYS A 6 -19.78 14.60 -21.01
N LEU A 7 -20.15 15.71 -20.38
CA LEU A 7 -19.20 16.74 -19.94
C LEU A 7 -18.11 16.17 -19.01
N THR A 8 -18.49 15.36 -18.01
CA THR A 8 -17.52 14.75 -17.09
C THR A 8 -16.60 13.77 -17.82
N LEU A 9 -17.10 12.97 -18.77
CA LEU A 9 -16.29 12.05 -19.56
C LEU A 9 -15.32 12.81 -20.47
N THR A 10 -15.79 13.84 -21.16
CA THR A 10 -14.94 14.73 -21.98
C THR A 10 -13.84 15.36 -21.13
N THR A 11 -14.15 15.79 -19.92
CA THR A 11 -13.17 16.38 -18.99
C THR A 11 -12.10 15.37 -18.59
N VAL A 12 -12.48 14.11 -18.29
CA VAL A 12 -11.53 13.02 -17.99
C VAL A 12 -10.62 12.75 -19.19
N VAL A 13 -11.17 12.61 -20.39
CA VAL A 13 -10.39 12.36 -21.62
C VAL A 13 -9.44 13.52 -21.91
N ALA A 14 -9.91 14.77 -21.83
CA ALA A 14 -9.07 15.95 -22.02
C ALA A 14 -7.94 16.03 -20.97
N THR A 15 -8.22 15.66 -19.72
CA THR A 15 -7.20 15.59 -18.66
C THR A 15 -6.18 14.48 -18.91
N TYR A 16 -6.61 13.32 -19.41
CA TYR A 16 -5.67 12.26 -19.79
C TYR A 16 -4.79 12.68 -20.97
N ILE A 17 -5.34 13.37 -21.98
CA ILE A 17 -4.56 13.97 -23.06
C ILE A 17 -3.55 14.99 -22.50
N LEU A 18 -3.94 15.82 -21.52
CA LEU A 18 -3.02 16.75 -20.86
C LEU A 18 -1.81 16.02 -20.26
N VAL A 19 -2.03 14.89 -19.59
CA VAL A 19 -0.97 14.06 -19.03
C VAL A 19 -0.01 13.57 -20.12
N ILE A 20 -0.52 13.15 -21.29
CA ILE A 20 0.31 12.74 -22.43
C ILE A 20 1.14 13.92 -22.95
N ILE A 21 0.54 15.09 -23.12
CA ILE A 21 1.25 16.29 -23.58
C ILE A 21 2.33 16.68 -22.57
N GLY A 22 2.04 16.60 -21.26
CA GLY A 22 3.03 16.81 -20.19
C GLY A 22 4.16 15.77 -20.24
N ALA A 23 3.86 14.51 -20.55
CA ALA A 23 4.85 13.45 -20.73
C ALA A 23 5.78 13.74 -21.92
N ILE A 24 5.24 14.23 -23.04
CA ILE A 24 6.01 14.67 -24.21
C ILE A 24 6.88 15.88 -23.85
N THR A 25 6.33 16.85 -23.13
CA THR A 25 7.05 18.05 -22.68
C THR A 25 8.27 17.67 -21.84
N ARG A 26 8.11 16.74 -20.89
CA ARG A 26 9.22 16.22 -20.10
C ARG A 26 10.20 15.38 -20.93
N GLY A 27 9.70 14.46 -21.75
CA GLY A 27 10.51 13.53 -22.54
C GLY A 27 11.37 14.22 -23.60
N THR A 28 10.94 15.38 -24.09
CA THR A 28 11.70 16.22 -25.04
C THR A 28 12.62 17.23 -24.37
N GLY A 29 12.61 17.34 -23.03
CA GLY A 29 13.33 18.37 -22.30
C GLY A 29 12.73 19.78 -22.44
N SER A 30 11.53 19.90 -23.02
CA SER A 30 10.89 21.19 -23.33
C SER A 30 10.23 21.86 -22.12
N GLY A 31 10.36 21.33 -20.90
CA GLY A 31 9.71 21.88 -19.71
C GLY A 31 10.23 23.24 -19.23
N LEU A 32 11.26 23.78 -19.88
CA LEU A 32 11.76 25.16 -19.70
C LEU A 32 11.80 25.92 -21.04
N GLY A 33 11.02 25.48 -22.03
CA GLY A 33 10.88 26.17 -23.32
C GLY A 33 10.28 27.58 -23.17
N CYS A 34 9.53 27.84 -22.09
CA CYS A 34 8.99 29.14 -21.72
C CYS A 34 9.51 29.56 -20.33
N PRO A 35 10.42 30.55 -20.26
CA PRO A 35 11.12 30.90 -19.01
C PRO A 35 10.24 31.65 -17.98
N ASP A 36 9.16 32.28 -18.43
CA ASP A 36 8.20 33.04 -17.63
C ASP A 36 6.84 32.33 -17.58
N TRP A 37 5.98 32.75 -16.65
CA TRP A 37 4.61 32.24 -16.50
C TRP A 37 3.68 33.39 -16.10
N PRO A 38 2.48 33.52 -16.72
CA PRO A 38 1.83 32.59 -17.65
C PRO A 38 2.24 32.77 -19.13
N LEU A 39 3.03 33.80 -19.44
CA LEU A 39 3.49 34.12 -20.79
C LEU A 39 4.69 33.25 -21.22
N CYS A 40 5.16 33.40 -22.46
CA CYS A 40 6.36 32.76 -22.98
C CYS A 40 7.22 33.82 -23.69
N TYR A 41 8.38 34.12 -23.13
CA TYR A 41 9.23 35.26 -23.49
C TYR A 41 8.48 36.61 -23.45
N GLY A 42 7.61 36.80 -22.46
CA GLY A 42 6.78 37.99 -22.32
C GLY A 42 5.66 38.11 -23.38
N GLN A 43 5.46 37.09 -24.22
CA GLN A 43 4.46 37.06 -25.28
C GLN A 43 3.41 35.97 -25.04
N LEU A 44 2.23 36.14 -25.66
CA LEU A 44 1.15 35.14 -25.62
C LEU A 44 1.42 33.94 -26.52
N LEU A 45 2.18 34.11 -27.61
CA LEU A 45 2.56 33.06 -28.54
C LEU A 45 4.09 32.98 -28.61
N PRO A 46 4.69 31.78 -28.64
CA PRO A 46 6.12 31.62 -28.86
C PRO A 46 6.55 32.05 -30.26
N SER A 47 7.86 32.26 -30.43
CA SER A 47 8.45 32.44 -31.75
C SER A 47 8.28 31.17 -32.60
N LEU A 48 8.03 31.31 -33.90
CA LEU A 48 7.78 30.17 -34.81
C LEU A 48 8.97 29.21 -34.94
N GLY A 49 10.19 29.65 -34.59
CA GLY A 49 11.41 28.84 -34.68
C GLY A 49 11.74 28.03 -33.43
N ASP A 50 11.06 28.25 -32.30
CA ASP A 50 11.39 27.59 -31.03
C ASP A 50 10.43 26.43 -30.74
N THR A 51 10.81 25.23 -31.19
CA THR A 51 10.03 24.00 -31.00
C THR A 51 9.79 23.66 -29.53
N ALA A 52 10.76 23.92 -28.64
CA ALA A 52 10.63 23.62 -27.22
C ALA A 52 9.58 24.54 -26.57
N ALA A 53 9.63 25.83 -26.90
CA ALA A 53 8.63 26.80 -26.46
C ALA A 53 7.22 26.45 -26.96
N TRP A 54 7.08 25.98 -28.20
CA TRP A 54 5.78 25.52 -28.73
C TRP A 54 5.23 24.29 -28.01
N ILE A 55 6.09 23.33 -27.66
CA ILE A 55 5.67 22.14 -26.90
C ILE A 55 5.16 22.55 -25.51
N GLU A 56 5.91 23.39 -24.79
CA GLU A 56 5.51 23.84 -23.47
C GLU A 56 4.26 24.72 -23.51
N TRP A 57 4.19 25.66 -24.46
CA TRP A 57 3.02 26.50 -24.67
C TRP A 57 1.77 25.66 -24.96
N SER A 58 1.89 24.62 -25.79
CA SER A 58 0.78 23.70 -26.08
C SER A 58 0.29 22.99 -24.83
N HIS A 59 1.20 22.55 -23.96
CA HIS A 59 0.87 21.97 -22.66
C HIS A 59 0.10 22.97 -21.77
N ARG A 60 0.58 24.21 -21.65
CA ARG A 60 -0.05 25.27 -20.85
C ARG A 60 -1.44 25.64 -21.37
N THR A 61 -1.59 25.77 -22.68
CA THR A 61 -2.88 26.08 -23.33
C THR A 61 -3.89 24.95 -23.13
N TRP A 62 -3.46 23.70 -23.28
CA TRP A 62 -4.33 22.56 -23.01
C TRP A 62 -4.71 22.46 -21.52
N ALA A 63 -3.81 22.81 -20.60
CA ALA A 63 -4.10 22.88 -19.18
C ALA A 63 -5.17 23.93 -18.86
N ALA A 64 -5.12 25.10 -19.51
CA ALA A 64 -6.16 26.13 -19.37
C ALA A 64 -7.53 25.64 -19.86
N LEU A 65 -7.58 24.95 -21.00
CA LEU A 65 -8.82 24.33 -21.52
C LEU A 65 -9.39 23.29 -20.54
N VAL A 66 -8.54 22.43 -19.98
CA VAL A 66 -8.96 21.48 -18.94
C VAL A 66 -9.49 22.23 -17.70
N GLY A 67 -8.84 23.32 -17.28
CA GLY A 67 -9.32 24.14 -16.17
C GLY A 67 -10.73 24.70 -16.39
N LEU A 68 -11.05 25.16 -17.61
CA LEU A 68 -12.39 25.60 -17.98
C LEU A 68 -13.41 24.45 -17.93
N LEU A 69 -13.04 23.26 -18.42
CA LEU A 69 -13.90 22.07 -18.34
C LEU A 69 -14.17 21.64 -16.90
N VAL A 70 -13.14 21.65 -16.03
CA VAL A 70 -13.28 21.34 -14.60
C VAL A 70 -14.19 22.36 -13.91
N ALA A 71 -14.03 23.65 -14.20
CA ALA A 71 -14.91 24.69 -13.69
C ALA A 71 -16.36 24.50 -14.15
N ALA A 72 -16.58 24.14 -15.42
CA ALA A 72 -17.90 23.84 -15.96
C ALA A 72 -18.55 22.62 -15.28
N VAL A 73 -17.78 21.55 -15.02
CA VAL A 73 -18.25 20.38 -14.25
C VAL A 73 -18.70 20.80 -12.86
N ALA A 74 -17.88 21.58 -12.14
CA ALA A 74 -18.22 22.06 -10.80
C ALA A 74 -19.45 22.98 -10.81
N PHE A 75 -19.55 23.89 -11.77
CA PHE A 75 -20.71 24.76 -11.93
C PHE A 75 -22.00 23.96 -12.12
N VAL A 76 -22.03 22.99 -13.05
CA VAL A 76 -23.21 22.16 -13.30
C VAL A 76 -23.53 21.27 -12.10
N ALA A 77 -22.50 20.73 -11.41
CA ALA A 77 -22.67 19.95 -10.19
C ALA A 77 -23.37 20.76 -9.09
N ILE A 78 -22.92 22.00 -8.84
CA ILE A 78 -23.51 22.90 -7.84
C ILE A 78 -24.94 23.29 -8.25
N ARG A 79 -25.17 23.60 -9.53
CA ARG A 79 -26.48 24.08 -10.01
C ARG A 79 -27.55 23.01 -10.07
N HIS A 80 -27.21 21.79 -10.51
CA HIS A 80 -28.19 20.74 -10.82
C HIS A 80 -28.09 19.51 -9.91
N HIS A 81 -26.95 19.32 -9.24
CA HIS A 81 -26.69 18.17 -8.38
C HIS A 81 -26.41 18.57 -6.91
N ARG A 82 -26.83 19.76 -6.46
CA ARG A 82 -26.65 20.26 -5.06
C ARG A 82 -27.03 19.30 -3.94
N ARG A 83 -27.98 18.39 -4.19
CA ARG A 83 -28.42 17.38 -3.21
C ARG A 83 -27.46 16.19 -3.10
N ASP A 84 -26.54 16.04 -4.04
CA ASP A 84 -25.52 15.00 -4.06
C ASP A 84 -24.18 15.55 -3.53
N ARG A 85 -24.02 15.52 -2.20
CA ARG A 85 -22.84 16.08 -1.53
C ARG A 85 -21.52 15.50 -2.04
N SER A 86 -21.47 14.19 -2.27
CA SER A 86 -20.25 13.52 -2.75
C SER A 86 -19.80 14.03 -4.12
N LEU A 87 -20.75 14.26 -5.02
CA LEU A 87 -20.48 14.75 -6.36
C LEU A 87 -20.04 16.22 -6.33
N VAL A 88 -20.75 17.05 -5.57
CA VAL A 88 -20.40 18.49 -5.41
C VAL A 88 -19.04 18.68 -4.77
N LEU A 89 -18.77 17.99 -3.65
CA LEU A 89 -17.49 18.11 -2.94
C LEU A 89 -16.32 17.63 -3.81
N ALA A 90 -16.49 16.54 -4.54
CA ALA A 90 -15.45 16.05 -5.46
C ALA A 90 -15.20 17.02 -6.62
N SER A 91 -16.25 17.63 -7.20
CA SER A 91 -16.07 18.63 -8.25
C SER A 91 -15.40 19.92 -7.75
N LEU A 92 -15.75 20.38 -6.53
CA LEU A 92 -15.06 21.51 -5.89
C LEU A 92 -13.60 21.18 -5.57
N GLY A 93 -13.34 19.98 -5.05
CA GLY A 93 -11.98 19.47 -4.82
C GLY A 93 -11.15 19.44 -6.11
N ALA A 94 -11.76 19.07 -7.24
CA ALA A 94 -11.09 19.11 -8.55
C ALA A 94 -10.69 20.53 -8.96
N VAL A 95 -11.56 21.52 -8.76
CA VAL A 95 -11.23 22.94 -9.02
C VAL A 95 -10.05 23.39 -8.16
N MET A 96 -10.10 23.10 -6.85
CA MET A 96 -9.00 23.45 -5.93
C MET A 96 -7.69 22.79 -6.34
N LEU A 97 -7.74 21.50 -6.72
CA LEU A 97 -6.57 20.76 -7.15
C LEU A 97 -6.03 21.27 -8.50
N THR A 98 -6.88 21.69 -9.44
CA THR A 98 -6.44 22.35 -10.68
C THR A 98 -5.75 23.69 -10.41
N GLY A 99 -6.24 24.49 -9.46
CA GLY A 99 -5.55 25.70 -9.02
C GLY A 99 -4.18 25.39 -8.41
N PHE A 100 -4.12 24.35 -7.58
CA PHE A 100 -2.87 23.86 -7.01
C PHE A 100 -1.89 23.32 -8.07
N GLN A 101 -2.39 22.69 -9.14
CA GLN A 101 -1.57 22.29 -10.30
C GLN A 101 -0.93 23.49 -10.99
N ALA A 102 -1.68 24.57 -11.21
CA ALA A 102 -1.13 25.78 -11.82
C ALA A 102 0.02 26.36 -10.97
N TRP A 103 -0.15 26.36 -9.64
CA TRP A 103 0.91 26.76 -8.71
C TRP A 103 2.12 25.83 -8.76
N LEU A 104 1.92 24.50 -8.69
CA LEU A 104 3.03 23.53 -8.79
C LEU A 104 3.76 23.62 -10.14
N GLY A 105 3.02 23.86 -11.24
CA GLY A 105 3.59 24.06 -12.57
C GLY A 105 4.50 25.30 -12.61
N LYS A 106 4.05 26.42 -12.01
CA LYS A 106 4.87 27.62 -11.84
C LYS A 106 6.15 27.32 -11.04
N ILE A 107 6.04 26.67 -9.89
CA ILE A 107 7.20 26.30 -9.05
C ILE A 107 8.17 25.39 -9.81
N THR A 108 7.65 24.47 -10.63
CA THR A 108 8.48 23.57 -11.43
C THR A 108 9.35 24.33 -12.43
N VAL A 109 8.81 25.38 -13.07
CA VAL A 109 9.56 26.26 -13.97
C VAL A 109 10.59 27.10 -13.20
N GLU A 110 10.17 27.76 -12.11
CA GLU A 110 11.03 28.64 -11.30
C GLU A 110 12.21 27.90 -10.64
N THR A 111 12.05 26.59 -10.38
CA THR A 111 13.10 25.74 -9.80
C THR A 111 13.88 24.94 -10.83
N GLY A 112 13.73 25.24 -12.12
CA GLY A 112 14.51 24.62 -13.20
C GLY A 112 14.23 23.12 -13.35
N ASN A 113 12.96 22.70 -13.26
CA ASN A 113 12.54 21.29 -13.30
C ASN A 113 13.16 20.40 -12.22
N ALA A 114 13.36 20.92 -11.01
CA ALA A 114 13.86 20.09 -9.91
C ALA A 114 12.96 18.85 -9.71
N GLY A 115 13.58 17.68 -9.62
CA GLY A 115 12.92 16.38 -9.75
C GLY A 115 11.81 16.12 -8.71
N GLU A 116 11.93 16.71 -7.53
CA GLU A 116 10.94 16.63 -6.46
C GLU A 116 9.64 17.35 -6.84
N TRP A 117 9.73 18.58 -7.35
CA TRP A 117 8.58 19.36 -7.80
C TRP A 117 7.92 18.75 -9.03
N VAL A 118 8.72 18.23 -9.97
CA VAL A 118 8.20 17.49 -11.14
C VAL A 118 7.42 16.25 -10.69
N THR A 119 7.94 15.52 -9.70
CA THR A 119 7.27 14.33 -9.15
C THR A 119 6.02 14.71 -8.38
N ALA A 120 6.05 15.78 -7.58
CA ALA A 120 4.88 16.31 -6.88
C ALA A 120 3.78 16.76 -7.85
N HIS A 121 4.15 17.45 -8.93
CA HIS A 121 3.25 17.88 -10.00
C HIS A 121 2.59 16.67 -10.66
N LEU A 122 3.37 15.65 -11.07
CA LEU A 122 2.81 14.40 -11.61
C LEU A 122 1.89 13.69 -10.60
N ALA A 123 2.29 13.59 -9.33
CA ALA A 123 1.53 12.90 -8.31
C ALA A 123 0.13 13.49 -8.13
N THR A 124 0.06 14.82 -8.11
CA THR A 124 -1.19 15.57 -7.93
C THR A 124 -2.00 15.67 -9.23
N ALA A 125 -1.37 15.69 -10.41
CA ALA A 125 -2.04 15.54 -11.71
C ALA A 125 -2.78 14.20 -11.82
N MET A 126 -2.13 13.13 -11.35
CA MET A 126 -2.75 11.81 -11.26
C MET A 126 -3.96 11.84 -10.32
N VAL A 127 -3.83 12.39 -9.10
CA VAL A 127 -4.97 12.53 -8.19
C VAL A 127 -6.14 13.29 -8.83
N LEU A 128 -5.86 14.35 -9.60
CA LEU A 128 -6.89 15.08 -10.35
C LEU A 128 -7.59 14.20 -11.38
N LEU A 129 -6.84 13.42 -12.17
CA LEU A 129 -7.39 12.49 -13.16
C LEU A 129 -8.35 11.47 -12.51
N VAL A 130 -7.96 10.88 -11.39
CA VAL A 130 -8.79 9.91 -10.66
C VAL A 130 -9.97 10.58 -9.96
N LEU A 131 -9.83 11.80 -9.45
CA LEU A 131 -10.94 12.55 -8.87
C LEU A 131 -12.00 12.90 -9.94
N LEU A 132 -11.58 13.29 -11.14
CA LEU A 132 -12.50 13.53 -12.27
C LEU A 132 -13.15 12.24 -12.76
N THR A 133 -12.39 11.14 -12.78
CA THR A 133 -12.92 9.80 -13.06
C THR A 133 -13.97 9.39 -12.02
N PHE A 134 -13.73 9.70 -10.75
CA PHE A 134 -14.71 9.52 -9.68
C PHE A 134 -15.98 10.32 -9.93
N VAL A 135 -15.89 11.61 -10.29
CA VAL A 135 -17.08 12.42 -10.60
C VAL A 135 -17.87 11.82 -11.77
N ALA A 136 -17.17 11.39 -12.83
CA ALA A 136 -17.78 10.76 -14.00
C ALA A 136 -18.52 9.46 -13.61
N ILE A 137 -17.89 8.56 -12.86
CA ILE A 137 -18.48 7.30 -12.43
C ILE A 137 -19.64 7.56 -11.44
N ARG A 138 -19.42 8.40 -10.43
CA ARG A 138 -20.42 8.76 -9.41
C ARG A 138 -21.72 9.27 -10.03
N SER A 139 -21.63 10.02 -11.12
CA SER A 139 -22.79 10.59 -11.82
C SER A 139 -23.71 9.54 -12.48
N HIS A 140 -23.29 8.27 -12.55
CA HIS A 140 -24.11 7.17 -13.07
C HIS A 140 -24.88 6.41 -11.97
N TYR A 141 -24.58 6.65 -10.69
CA TYR A 141 -25.19 5.93 -9.57
C TYR A 141 -26.21 6.78 -8.78
N PRO A 142 -27.23 6.16 -8.17
CA PRO A 142 -28.22 6.85 -7.36
C PRO A 142 -27.60 7.52 -6.13
N ARG A 143 -28.32 8.52 -5.58
CA ARG A 143 -27.85 9.31 -4.43
C ARG A 143 -27.79 8.49 -3.13
N SER A 144 -28.78 7.65 -2.89
CA SER A 144 -28.86 6.78 -1.71
C SER A 144 -28.26 5.41 -2.04
N LEU A 145 -27.24 5.03 -1.28
CA LEU A 145 -26.61 3.72 -1.36
C LEU A 145 -27.14 2.82 -0.24
N ALA A 146 -27.37 1.54 -0.51
CA ALA A 146 -27.78 0.59 0.51
C ALA A 146 -26.63 0.33 1.52
N ARG A 147 -26.97 0.27 2.81
CA ARG A 147 -26.04 -0.10 3.90
C ARG A 147 -25.98 -1.64 4.00
N GLY A 148 -25.29 -2.30 3.07
CA GLY A 148 -25.08 -3.75 3.18
C GLY A 148 -24.85 -4.42 1.83
N GLY A 149 -23.59 -4.48 1.41
CA GLY A 149 -23.17 -5.15 0.18
C GLY A 149 -22.04 -6.15 0.44
N SER A 150 -22.19 -7.37 -0.05
CA SER A 150 -21.26 -8.49 0.19
C SER A 150 -19.91 -8.41 -0.55
N SER A 151 -19.68 -7.42 -1.42
CA SER A 151 -18.49 -7.41 -2.31
C SER A 151 -17.31 -6.53 -1.85
N GLN A 152 -17.29 -6.09 -0.58
CA GLN A 152 -16.18 -5.29 -0.02
C GLN A 152 -14.78 -5.88 -0.26
N ARG A 153 -14.66 -7.21 -0.31
CA ARG A 153 -13.38 -7.88 -0.59
C ARG A 153 -12.84 -7.54 -1.98
N LEU A 154 -13.69 -7.55 -3.01
CA LEU A 154 -13.28 -7.24 -4.39
C LEU A 154 -12.84 -5.77 -4.52
N THR A 155 -13.61 -4.86 -3.92
CA THR A 155 -13.28 -3.44 -3.88
C THR A 155 -11.92 -3.20 -3.22
N LEU A 156 -11.62 -3.89 -2.10
CA LEU A 156 -10.34 -3.75 -1.40
C LEU A 156 -9.17 -4.28 -2.23
N VAL A 157 -9.35 -5.40 -2.94
CA VAL A 157 -8.34 -5.91 -3.88
C VAL A 157 -8.01 -4.85 -4.93
N LEU A 158 -9.03 -4.33 -5.61
CA LEU A 158 -8.85 -3.34 -6.67
C LEU A 158 -8.26 -2.03 -6.13
N ALA A 159 -8.71 -1.58 -4.96
CA ALA A 159 -8.18 -0.38 -4.31
C ALA A 159 -6.69 -0.54 -3.97
N PHE A 160 -6.30 -1.69 -3.44
CA PHE A 160 -4.89 -2.00 -3.16
C PHE A 160 -4.06 -2.04 -4.44
N THR A 161 -4.54 -2.74 -5.47
CA THR A 161 -3.87 -2.78 -6.77
C THR A 161 -3.71 -1.36 -7.35
N SER A 162 -4.75 -0.52 -7.26
CA SER A 162 -4.68 0.88 -7.69
C SER A 162 -3.62 1.66 -6.92
N ALA A 163 -3.55 1.51 -5.59
CA ALA A 163 -2.54 2.16 -4.76
C ALA A 163 -1.12 1.69 -5.09
N CYS A 164 -0.91 0.40 -5.34
CA CYS A 164 0.38 -0.13 -5.76
C CYS A 164 0.82 0.40 -7.13
N VAL A 165 -0.08 0.44 -8.11
CA VAL A 165 0.22 1.00 -9.43
C VAL A 165 0.53 2.50 -9.31
N TYR A 166 -0.20 3.25 -8.48
CA TYR A 166 0.10 4.65 -8.20
C TYR A 166 1.50 4.84 -7.62
N ALA A 167 1.83 4.07 -6.58
CA ALA A 167 3.14 4.14 -5.93
C ALA A 167 4.27 3.80 -6.91
N LEU A 168 4.09 2.79 -7.76
CA LEU A 168 5.05 2.45 -8.80
C LEU A 168 5.23 3.57 -9.82
N LEU A 169 4.15 4.24 -10.23
CA LEU A 169 4.20 5.38 -11.14
C LEU A 169 5.03 6.53 -10.53
N LEU A 170 4.81 6.86 -9.26
CA LEU A 170 5.59 7.87 -8.55
C LEU A 170 7.06 7.46 -8.41
N PHE A 171 7.30 6.19 -8.09
CA PHE A 171 8.66 5.68 -7.97
C PHE A 171 9.41 5.72 -9.31
N GLY A 172 8.73 5.42 -10.42
CA GLY A 172 9.29 5.61 -11.77
C GLY A 172 9.66 7.06 -12.06
N SER A 173 8.81 8.02 -11.66
CA SER A 173 9.15 9.45 -11.79
C SER A 173 10.39 9.84 -10.99
N HIS A 174 10.57 9.26 -9.79
CA HIS A 174 11.74 9.45 -8.97
C HIS A 174 13.00 8.89 -9.65
N VAL A 175 12.96 7.68 -10.23
CA VAL A 175 14.08 7.09 -11.00
C VAL A 175 14.51 7.98 -12.15
N THR A 176 13.56 8.58 -12.86
CA THR A 176 13.87 9.54 -13.94
C THR A 176 14.43 10.84 -13.36
N ALA A 177 13.88 11.34 -12.26
CA ALA A 177 14.30 12.58 -11.61
C ALA A 177 15.73 12.53 -11.05
N THR A 178 16.17 11.37 -10.56
CA THR A 178 17.52 11.17 -10.00
C THR A 178 18.55 10.79 -11.06
N GLY A 179 18.16 10.61 -12.33
CA GLY A 179 19.07 10.16 -13.40
C GLY A 179 19.41 8.67 -13.34
N ALA A 180 18.75 7.89 -12.48
CA ALA A 180 18.99 6.45 -12.33
C ALA A 180 18.55 5.61 -13.56
N ALA A 181 17.75 6.19 -14.46
CA ALA A 181 17.08 5.47 -15.55
C ALA A 181 18.01 4.75 -16.55
N LEU A 182 19.29 5.13 -16.68
CA LEU A 182 20.26 4.49 -17.59
C LEU A 182 21.50 3.90 -16.90
N VAL A 183 21.45 3.72 -15.57
CA VAL A 183 22.59 3.15 -14.81
C VAL A 183 22.90 1.69 -15.19
N TYR A 184 21.90 0.97 -15.69
CA TYR A 184 22.01 -0.33 -16.35
C TYR A 184 21.55 -0.21 -17.79
N LEU A 185 22.39 -0.66 -18.72
CA LEU A 185 22.16 -0.57 -20.16
C LEU A 185 21.65 -1.87 -20.78
N ASP A 186 21.48 -2.90 -19.96
CA ASP A 186 20.93 -4.20 -20.32
C ASP A 186 19.58 -4.46 -19.64
N TRP A 187 18.83 -5.37 -20.25
CA TRP A 187 17.52 -5.82 -19.79
C TRP A 187 17.33 -7.28 -20.22
N PRO A 188 16.80 -8.17 -19.36
CA PRO A 188 16.29 -7.92 -18.02
C PRO A 188 17.38 -7.86 -16.93
N PHE A 189 18.62 -8.17 -17.29
CA PHE A 189 19.77 -8.30 -16.38
C PHE A 189 20.37 -6.96 -15.94
N PHE A 190 21.38 -7.06 -15.07
CA PHE A 190 22.16 -5.98 -14.48
C PHE A 190 23.65 -6.20 -14.77
N ARG A 191 24.09 -5.85 -15.98
CA ARG A 191 25.39 -6.17 -16.57
C ARG A 191 25.62 -7.68 -16.75
N GLY A 192 24.60 -8.37 -17.24
CA GLY A 192 24.63 -9.83 -17.46
C GLY A 192 24.28 -10.67 -16.23
N GLU A 193 24.16 -10.06 -15.05
CA GLU A 193 23.78 -10.73 -13.80
C GLU A 193 22.28 -10.59 -13.50
N LEU A 194 21.70 -11.58 -12.83
CA LEU A 194 20.29 -11.52 -12.40
C LEU A 194 20.07 -10.55 -11.24
N LEU A 195 21.06 -10.41 -10.35
CA LEU A 195 21.07 -9.47 -9.25
C LEU A 195 22.24 -8.50 -9.42
N PRO A 196 22.03 -7.20 -9.20
CA PRO A 196 23.10 -6.23 -9.37
C PRO A 196 24.17 -6.39 -8.30
N LEU A 197 25.44 -6.27 -8.72
CA LEU A 197 26.52 -5.90 -7.82
C LEU A 197 26.57 -4.37 -7.75
N PHE A 198 26.41 -3.82 -6.55
CA PHE A 198 26.46 -2.39 -6.32
C PHE A 198 27.90 -1.87 -6.36
N ALA A 199 28.07 -0.66 -6.88
CA ALA A 199 29.34 0.04 -6.89
C ALA A 199 29.81 0.34 -5.45
N ALA A 200 31.12 0.45 -5.26
CA ALA A 200 31.69 0.87 -3.98
C ALA A 200 31.38 2.34 -3.67
N ASP A 201 31.23 3.17 -4.72
CA ASP A 201 30.80 4.56 -4.59
C ASP A 201 29.33 4.63 -4.16
N PRO A 202 29.01 5.20 -2.98
CA PRO A 202 27.65 5.28 -2.46
C PRO A 202 26.67 6.03 -3.39
N ALA A 203 27.13 7.05 -4.10
CA ALA A 203 26.27 7.82 -5.00
C ALA A 203 25.85 6.98 -6.22
N VAL A 204 26.78 6.23 -6.80
CA VAL A 204 26.51 5.31 -7.91
C VAL A 204 25.65 4.14 -7.44
N ALA A 205 25.95 3.58 -6.26
CA ALA A 205 25.17 2.50 -5.65
C ALA A 205 23.71 2.91 -5.43
N ALA A 206 23.44 4.14 -4.97
CA ALA A 206 22.08 4.64 -4.80
C ALA A 206 21.28 4.70 -6.12
N LEU A 207 21.92 5.15 -7.21
CA LEU A 207 21.29 5.15 -8.54
C LEU A 207 21.00 3.72 -9.03
N GLN A 208 21.98 2.82 -8.86
CA GLN A 208 21.85 1.40 -9.18
C GLN A 208 20.70 0.75 -8.39
N MET A 209 20.61 1.01 -7.09
CA MET A 209 19.53 0.52 -6.25
C MET A 209 18.19 1.06 -6.70
N SER A 210 18.07 2.37 -6.95
CA SER A 210 16.82 2.97 -7.39
C SER A 210 16.31 2.32 -8.68
N HIS A 211 17.20 2.07 -9.65
CA HIS A 211 16.84 1.41 -10.90
C HIS A 211 16.43 -0.06 -10.66
N PHE A 212 17.23 -0.81 -9.91
CA PHE A 212 16.94 -2.21 -9.55
C PHE A 212 15.58 -2.34 -8.84
N LEU A 213 15.38 -1.55 -7.79
CA LEU A 213 14.15 -1.54 -7.01
C LEU A 213 12.95 -1.22 -7.89
N HIS A 214 13.06 -0.27 -8.82
CA HIS A 214 11.95 0.04 -9.71
C HIS A 214 11.54 -1.17 -10.55
N ARG A 215 12.51 -1.88 -11.16
CA ARG A 215 12.23 -3.11 -11.93
C ARG A 215 11.65 -4.22 -11.03
N PHE A 216 12.20 -4.40 -9.83
CA PHE A 216 11.72 -5.39 -8.87
C PHE A 216 10.28 -5.10 -8.41
N VAL A 217 10.00 -3.87 -7.98
CA VAL A 217 8.66 -3.43 -7.58
C VAL A 217 7.71 -3.53 -8.77
N ALA A 218 8.13 -3.20 -9.99
CA ALA A 218 7.32 -3.36 -11.19
C ALA A 218 6.91 -4.82 -11.43
N ALA A 219 7.81 -5.79 -11.18
CA ALA A 219 7.49 -7.21 -11.26
C ALA A 219 6.51 -7.65 -10.17
N VAL A 220 6.69 -7.19 -8.92
CA VAL A 220 5.75 -7.45 -7.81
C VAL A 220 4.36 -6.88 -8.14
N VAL A 221 4.29 -5.65 -8.64
CA VAL A 221 3.02 -5.01 -9.03
C VAL A 221 2.39 -5.72 -10.24
N ALA A 222 3.17 -6.28 -11.17
CA ALA A 222 2.66 -7.12 -12.25
C ALA A 222 1.90 -8.34 -11.70
N VAL A 223 2.47 -9.01 -10.69
CA VAL A 223 1.82 -10.13 -10.00
C VAL A 223 0.53 -9.67 -9.31
N ILE A 224 0.54 -8.51 -8.64
CA ILE A 224 -0.65 -7.95 -7.98
C ILE A 224 -1.76 -7.62 -8.98
N VAL A 225 -1.42 -7.02 -10.13
CA VAL A 225 -2.38 -6.68 -11.21
C VAL A 225 -2.96 -7.96 -11.83
N GLY A 226 -2.10 -8.94 -12.17
CA GLY A 226 -2.55 -10.23 -12.71
C GLY A 226 -3.42 -11.00 -11.71
N TRP A 227 -3.08 -10.95 -10.42
CA TRP A 227 -3.89 -11.54 -9.38
C TRP A 227 -5.27 -10.86 -9.24
N ALA A 228 -5.32 -9.53 -9.24
CA ALA A 228 -6.58 -8.78 -9.18
C ALA A 228 -7.50 -9.14 -10.35
N PHE A 229 -6.94 -9.28 -11.55
CA PHE A 229 -7.67 -9.78 -12.72
C PHE A 229 -8.23 -11.18 -12.49
N ILE A 230 -7.44 -12.13 -11.97
CA ILE A 230 -7.90 -13.50 -11.68
C ILE A 230 -9.05 -13.48 -10.66
N VAL A 231 -8.98 -12.64 -9.63
CA VAL A 231 -10.05 -12.51 -8.62
C VAL A 231 -11.34 -11.99 -9.26
N VAL A 232 -11.25 -10.93 -10.08
CA VAL A 232 -12.40 -10.39 -10.83
C VAL A 232 -12.97 -11.44 -11.76
N TRP A 233 -12.13 -12.17 -12.50
CA TRP A 233 -12.53 -13.22 -13.42
C TRP A 233 -13.22 -14.39 -12.72
N ARG A 234 -12.71 -14.84 -11.57
CA ARG A 234 -13.38 -15.87 -10.76
C ARG A 234 -14.73 -15.41 -10.24
N ALA A 235 -14.84 -14.16 -9.79
CA ALA A 235 -16.11 -13.58 -9.37
C ALA A 235 -17.11 -13.52 -10.54
N ALA A 236 -16.70 -13.02 -11.69
CA ALA A 236 -17.53 -12.94 -12.90
C ALA A 236 -17.97 -14.32 -13.39
N ARG A 237 -17.09 -15.34 -13.36
CA ARG A 237 -17.44 -16.72 -13.73
C ARG A 237 -18.45 -17.34 -12.77
N ARG A 238 -18.30 -17.11 -11.45
CA ARG A 238 -19.23 -17.63 -10.45
C ARG A 238 -20.64 -17.06 -10.64
N ASP A 239 -20.76 -15.77 -10.88
CA ASP A 239 -22.06 -15.12 -11.05
C ASP A 239 -22.74 -15.55 -12.36
N ARG A 240 -21.97 -15.78 -13.44
CA ARG A 240 -22.50 -16.40 -14.67
C ARG A 240 -23.04 -17.81 -14.44
N ALA A 241 -22.35 -18.63 -13.64
CA ALA A 241 -22.77 -19.99 -13.34
C ALA A 241 -24.06 -20.06 -12.51
N LEU A 242 -24.32 -19.04 -11.68
CA LEU A 242 -25.51 -18.95 -10.83
C LEU A 242 -26.73 -18.33 -11.53
N GLY A 243 -26.60 -17.87 -12.78
CA GLY A 243 -27.70 -17.22 -13.51
C GLY A 243 -28.20 -15.90 -12.89
N GLU A 244 -27.43 -15.31 -11.96
CA GLU A 244 -27.83 -14.08 -11.27
C GLU A 244 -27.69 -12.86 -12.20
N GLY A 245 -28.69 -11.97 -12.21
CA GLY A 245 -28.73 -10.72 -13.00
C GLY A 245 -27.64 -9.68 -12.68
N GLY A 246 -26.64 -10.01 -11.85
CA GLY A 246 -25.44 -9.21 -11.59
C GLY A 246 -24.36 -9.30 -12.69
N ALA A 247 -24.66 -9.98 -13.81
CA ALA A 247 -23.72 -10.30 -14.88
C ALA A 247 -23.13 -9.07 -15.59
N GLN A 248 -23.82 -7.92 -15.62
CA GLN A 248 -23.37 -6.75 -16.39
C GLN A 248 -22.26 -5.97 -15.69
N GLY A 249 -22.34 -5.79 -14.36
CA GLY A 249 -21.35 -5.06 -13.59
C GLY A 249 -19.99 -5.77 -13.52
N HIS A 250 -20.02 -7.07 -13.21
CA HIS A 250 -18.82 -7.91 -13.24
C HIS A 250 -18.19 -8.02 -14.65
N GLN A 251 -18.96 -7.87 -15.74
CA GLN A 251 -18.40 -7.81 -17.09
C GLN A 251 -17.62 -6.52 -17.35
N VAL A 252 -18.15 -5.37 -16.91
CA VAL A 252 -17.42 -4.09 -16.99
C VAL A 252 -16.13 -4.17 -16.17
N LEU A 253 -16.22 -4.69 -14.94
CA LEU A 253 -15.04 -4.91 -14.09
C LEU A 253 -14.02 -5.84 -14.74
N LEU A 254 -14.47 -6.94 -15.36
CA LEU A 254 -13.60 -7.88 -16.06
C LEU A 254 -12.92 -7.22 -17.26
N GLY A 255 -13.65 -6.40 -18.03
CA GLY A 255 -13.09 -5.61 -19.12
C GLY A 255 -12.00 -4.66 -18.64
N LEU A 256 -12.29 -3.83 -17.63
CA LEU A 256 -11.32 -2.87 -17.09
C LEU A 256 -10.08 -3.57 -16.51
N ALA A 257 -10.26 -4.59 -15.68
CA ALA A 257 -9.16 -5.32 -15.06
C ALA A 257 -8.34 -6.11 -16.10
N GLY A 258 -9.00 -6.71 -17.09
CA GLY A 258 -8.34 -7.43 -18.19
C GLY A 258 -7.53 -6.49 -19.09
N THR A 259 -8.09 -5.35 -19.48
CA THR A 259 -7.37 -4.32 -20.23
C THR A 259 -6.18 -3.77 -19.44
N ALA A 260 -6.36 -3.49 -18.13
CA ALA A 260 -5.25 -3.04 -17.29
C ALA A 260 -4.12 -4.07 -17.22
N ALA A 261 -4.44 -5.36 -17.05
CA ALA A 261 -3.45 -6.44 -17.04
C ALA A 261 -2.73 -6.61 -18.38
N ALA A 262 -3.46 -6.53 -19.50
CA ALA A 262 -2.87 -6.59 -20.84
C ALA A 262 -1.95 -5.40 -21.12
N LEU A 263 -2.39 -4.18 -20.79
CA LEU A 263 -1.58 -2.98 -20.92
C LEU A 263 -0.36 -3.01 -19.99
N TYR A 264 -0.44 -3.65 -18.82
CA TYR A 264 0.71 -3.82 -17.94
C TYR A 264 1.80 -4.69 -18.58
N ALA A 265 1.42 -5.76 -19.30
CA ALA A 265 2.38 -6.55 -20.06
C ALA A 265 3.08 -5.70 -21.15
N VAL A 266 2.32 -4.84 -21.85
CA VAL A 266 2.87 -3.88 -22.80
C VAL A 266 3.79 -2.86 -22.10
N GLN A 267 3.42 -2.39 -20.90
CA GLN A 267 4.20 -1.44 -20.11
C GLN A 267 5.58 -1.98 -19.73
N ILE A 268 5.71 -3.29 -19.47
CA ILE A 268 7.01 -3.93 -19.21
C ILE A 268 7.89 -3.86 -20.47
N ILE A 269 7.32 -4.14 -21.64
CA ILE A 269 8.03 -4.06 -22.93
C ILE A 269 8.46 -2.61 -23.20
N VAL A 270 7.56 -1.64 -23.01
CA VAL A 270 7.88 -0.21 -23.16
C VAL A 270 8.93 0.23 -22.14
N GLY A 271 8.91 -0.32 -20.92
CA GLY A 271 9.96 -0.11 -19.93
C GLY A 271 11.33 -0.61 -20.38
N ALA A 272 11.39 -1.78 -21.04
CA ALA A 272 12.63 -2.27 -21.65
C ALA A 272 13.08 -1.37 -22.82
N LEU A 273 12.14 -0.90 -23.64
CA LEU A 273 12.43 0.02 -24.74
C LEU A 273 13.07 1.34 -24.27
N GLN A 274 12.81 1.80 -23.05
CA GLN A 274 13.51 2.97 -22.49
C GLN A 274 15.03 2.81 -22.51
N ILE A 275 15.50 1.60 -22.19
CA ILE A 275 16.92 1.29 -22.09
C ILE A 275 17.51 1.17 -23.50
N PHE A 276 16.85 0.40 -24.37
CA PHE A 276 17.32 0.17 -25.74
C PHE A 276 17.31 1.42 -26.60
N THR A 277 16.37 2.34 -26.36
CA THR A 277 16.26 3.61 -27.08
C THR A 277 17.05 4.75 -26.41
N ARG A 278 17.70 4.48 -25.29
CA ARG A 278 18.41 5.48 -24.46
C ARG A 278 17.53 6.69 -24.14
N LEU A 279 16.32 6.42 -23.63
CA LEU A 279 15.31 7.42 -23.27
C LEU A 279 14.84 8.29 -24.44
N ALA A 280 14.59 7.68 -25.61
CA ALA A 280 14.01 8.43 -26.72
C ALA A 280 12.69 9.11 -26.27
N PRO A 281 12.42 10.38 -26.66
CA PRO A 281 11.30 11.14 -26.12
C PRO A 281 9.94 10.46 -26.25
N TRP A 282 9.71 9.76 -27.37
CA TRP A 282 8.48 9.01 -27.60
C TRP A 282 8.34 7.80 -26.65
N ALA A 283 9.45 7.13 -26.29
CA ALA A 283 9.44 5.99 -25.37
C ALA A 283 9.18 6.47 -23.93
N VAL A 284 9.80 7.59 -23.53
CA VAL A 284 9.53 8.29 -22.27
C VAL A 284 8.05 8.66 -22.15
N ALA A 285 7.51 9.32 -23.17
CA ALA A 285 6.11 9.72 -23.20
C ALA A 285 5.15 8.52 -23.17
N LEU A 286 5.41 7.49 -23.98
CA LEU A 286 4.59 6.29 -24.06
C LEU A 286 4.54 5.53 -22.73
N HIS A 287 5.69 5.38 -22.06
CA HIS A 287 5.77 4.69 -20.78
C HIS A 287 4.95 5.41 -19.70
N LEU A 288 5.04 6.74 -19.62
CA LEU A 288 4.26 7.49 -18.64
C LEU A 288 2.76 7.47 -18.98
N ALA A 289 2.40 7.62 -20.26
CA ALA A 289 1.01 7.59 -20.72
C ALA A 289 0.32 6.24 -20.40
N LEU A 290 0.97 5.13 -20.74
CA LEU A 290 0.47 3.79 -20.43
C LEU A 290 0.37 3.56 -18.93
N GLY A 291 1.37 3.97 -18.14
CA GLY A 291 1.33 3.89 -16.68
C GLY A 291 0.12 4.64 -16.08
N ALA A 292 -0.13 5.86 -16.55
CA ALA A 292 -1.28 6.67 -16.13
C ALA A 292 -2.63 6.01 -16.53
N LEU A 293 -2.71 5.43 -17.73
CA LEU A 293 -3.90 4.74 -18.20
C LEU A 293 -4.20 3.48 -17.39
N ILE A 294 -3.20 2.63 -17.15
CA ILE A 294 -3.34 1.42 -16.30
C ILE A 294 -3.87 1.83 -14.94
N TRP A 295 -3.29 2.86 -14.33
CA TRP A 295 -3.71 3.33 -13.03
C TRP A 295 -5.17 3.84 -13.04
N ALA A 296 -5.54 4.65 -14.04
CA ALA A 296 -6.91 5.16 -14.19
C ALA A 296 -7.94 4.02 -14.39
N LEU A 297 -7.60 2.98 -15.15
CA LEU A 297 -8.45 1.80 -15.36
C LEU A 297 -8.69 1.03 -14.05
N VAL A 298 -7.64 0.78 -13.26
CA VAL A 298 -7.77 0.06 -11.98
C VAL A 298 -8.52 0.92 -10.95
N ALA A 299 -8.27 2.22 -10.91
CA ALA A 299 -9.02 3.15 -10.07
C ALA A 299 -10.51 3.19 -10.45
N ALA A 300 -10.83 3.24 -11.75
CA ALA A 300 -12.20 3.16 -12.25
C ALA A 300 -12.88 1.85 -11.85
N ALA A 301 -12.19 0.71 -12.02
CA ALA A 301 -12.68 -0.61 -11.59
C ALA A 301 -12.96 -0.65 -10.08
N THR A 302 -12.09 -0.03 -9.27
CA THR A 302 -12.29 0.10 -7.82
C THR A 302 -13.59 0.84 -7.49
N MET A 303 -13.82 1.98 -8.13
CA MET A 303 -15.01 2.82 -7.90
C MET A 303 -16.28 2.11 -8.35
N ILE A 304 -16.28 1.51 -9.54
CA ILE A 304 -17.41 0.74 -10.06
C ILE A 304 -17.73 -0.43 -9.12
N SER A 305 -16.70 -1.18 -8.70
CA SER A 305 -16.87 -2.26 -7.73
C SER A 305 -17.50 -1.78 -6.43
N TYR A 306 -17.05 -0.63 -5.90
CA TYR A 306 -17.60 -0.03 -4.70
C TYR A 306 -19.08 0.35 -4.84
N TYR A 307 -19.44 1.02 -5.94
CA TYR A 307 -20.81 1.48 -6.15
C TYR A 307 -21.76 0.31 -6.45
N GLU A 308 -21.37 -0.62 -7.31
CA GLU A 308 -22.17 -1.82 -7.60
C GLU A 308 -22.43 -2.66 -6.36
N ALA A 309 -21.44 -2.79 -5.48
CA ALA A 309 -21.60 -3.47 -4.20
C ALA A 309 -22.74 -2.88 -3.35
N ARG A 310 -22.97 -1.57 -3.45
CA ARG A 310 -23.91 -0.82 -2.62
C ARG A 310 -25.22 -0.47 -3.31
N THR A 311 -25.34 -0.74 -4.61
CA THR A 311 -26.58 -0.57 -5.36
C THR A 311 -27.23 -1.89 -5.77
N SER A 312 -26.50 -3.00 -5.75
CA SER A 312 -27.07 -4.33 -5.98
C SER A 312 -27.96 -4.73 -4.79
N THR A 313 -29.27 -4.63 -4.98
CA THR A 313 -30.25 -5.27 -4.10
C THR A 313 -30.19 -6.78 -4.34
N ARG A 314 -29.29 -7.48 -3.63
CA ARG A 314 -29.42 -8.94 -3.50
C ARG A 314 -30.70 -9.22 -2.70
N ARG A 315 -31.80 -9.50 -3.40
CA ARG A 315 -32.97 -10.13 -2.79
C ARG A 315 -32.53 -11.50 -2.29
N TYR A 316 -32.52 -11.69 -0.98
CA TYR A 316 -32.47 -13.04 -0.43
C TYR A 316 -33.81 -13.72 -0.75
N PRO A 317 -33.81 -14.97 -1.24
CA PRO A 317 -35.02 -15.78 -1.28
C PRO A 317 -35.44 -16.02 0.17
N GLY A 318 -36.49 -15.32 0.62
CA GLY A 318 -36.96 -15.36 2.01
C GLY A 318 -37.67 -14.07 2.44
N ASP A 319 -37.43 -12.94 1.77
CA ASP A 319 -38.16 -11.69 2.04
C ASP A 319 -39.47 -11.69 1.22
N GLY A 320 -40.42 -12.50 1.69
CA GLY A 320 -41.78 -12.51 1.19
C GLY A 320 -42.42 -11.14 1.38
N GLY A 321 -43.00 -10.61 0.31
CA GLY A 321 -43.54 -9.27 0.27
C GLY A 321 -44.50 -8.98 1.42
N ARG A 322 -44.17 -7.96 2.22
CA ARG A 322 -45.18 -7.05 2.72
C ARG A 322 -45.26 -5.91 1.74
N ALA A 323 -46.28 -6.00 0.89
CA ALA A 323 -46.76 -4.86 0.13
C ALA A 323 -46.99 -3.71 1.11
N ALA A 324 -46.61 -2.51 0.69
CA ALA A 324 -46.98 -1.28 1.36
C ALA A 324 -48.52 -1.20 1.35
N ASP A 325 -49.13 -1.55 2.49
CA ASP A 325 -50.51 -1.17 2.77
C ASP A 325 -50.41 0.07 3.66
N THR A 326 -50.73 1.18 3.03
CA THR A 326 -51.01 2.46 3.66
C THR A 326 -52.37 2.36 4.33
N ASP A 327 -52.41 2.46 5.66
CA ASP A 327 -53.39 3.23 6.44
C ASP A 327 -53.40 2.74 7.89
N ASP A 328 -52.74 3.49 8.77
CA ASP A 328 -53.06 3.46 10.20
C ASP A 328 -53.06 4.91 10.73
N PRO A 329 -54.24 5.52 10.92
CA PRO A 329 -54.35 6.81 11.56
C PRO A 329 -54.65 6.58 13.04
N MET A 330 -53.63 6.57 13.91
CA MET A 330 -53.71 6.93 15.33
C MET A 330 -52.39 6.63 16.04
N GLY A 331 -51.81 7.62 16.70
CA GLY A 331 -50.67 7.38 17.60
C GLY A 331 -49.66 8.52 17.69
N SER A 332 -50.10 9.75 17.90
CA SER A 332 -49.24 10.80 18.43
C SER A 332 -48.84 10.45 19.87
N GLY A 333 -47.54 10.19 20.10
CA GLY A 333 -46.96 10.18 21.44
C GLY A 333 -46.03 9.00 21.72
N ALA A 334 -44.79 9.08 21.23
CA ALA A 334 -43.60 8.45 21.85
C ALA A 334 -42.32 8.89 21.13
N ASP A 335 -42.08 10.20 21.03
CA ASP A 335 -40.71 10.71 20.90
C ASP A 335 -40.15 10.86 22.33
N ASP A 336 -38.89 10.45 22.52
CA ASP A 336 -38.07 10.46 23.75
C ASP A 336 -38.09 9.24 24.68
N ALA A 337 -37.57 8.09 24.19
CA ALA A 337 -36.88 7.12 25.06
C ALA A 337 -36.00 6.10 24.30
N THR A 338 -34.93 6.53 23.62
CA THR A 338 -33.80 5.62 23.28
C THR A 338 -32.45 6.25 23.57
N GLY A 339 -32.26 6.67 24.83
CA GLY A 339 -30.95 6.98 25.37
C GLY A 339 -30.10 5.73 25.56
N GLY A 340 -29.60 5.14 24.47
CA GLY A 340 -28.47 4.22 24.57
C GLY A 340 -27.29 4.94 25.26
N PRO A 341 -26.48 4.26 26.09
CA PRO A 341 -25.42 4.94 26.84
C PRO A 341 -24.55 5.75 25.88
N ARG A 342 -24.50 7.07 26.11
CA ARG A 342 -23.66 8.00 25.32
C ARG A 342 -22.22 7.60 25.57
N THR A 343 -21.63 6.85 24.63
CA THR A 343 -20.21 6.46 24.70
C THR A 343 -19.37 7.70 24.95
N THR A 344 -18.61 7.70 26.04
CA THR A 344 -17.78 8.84 26.42
C THR A 344 -16.70 9.03 25.35
N TRP A 345 -16.23 10.27 25.18
CA TRP A 345 -15.16 10.55 24.22
C TRP A 345 -13.91 9.68 24.48
N ARG A 346 -13.63 9.38 25.76
CA ARG A 346 -12.53 8.50 26.19
C ARG A 346 -12.72 7.07 25.70
N GLU A 347 -13.93 6.52 25.80
CA GLU A 347 -14.25 5.18 25.31
C GLU A 347 -14.13 5.09 23.79
N ARG A 348 -14.56 6.13 23.07
CA ARG A 348 -14.42 6.20 21.62
C ARG A 348 -12.95 6.23 21.20
N VAL A 349 -12.16 7.14 21.77
CA VAL A 349 -10.72 7.21 21.50
C VAL A 349 -10.03 5.89 21.86
N GLY A 350 -10.34 5.32 23.02
CA GLY A 350 -9.82 4.03 23.44
C GLY A 350 -10.17 2.90 22.47
N ALA A 351 -11.36 2.94 21.85
CA ALA A 351 -11.75 1.97 20.83
C ALA A 351 -10.91 2.09 19.56
N TYR A 352 -10.62 3.30 19.06
CA TYR A 352 -9.73 3.49 17.90
C TYR A 352 -8.29 3.14 18.20
N VAL A 353 -7.77 3.50 19.38
CA VAL A 353 -6.41 3.10 19.83
C VAL A 353 -6.30 1.58 19.94
N ALA A 354 -7.36 0.89 20.38
CA ALA A 354 -7.35 -0.57 20.42
C ALA A 354 -7.25 -1.21 19.02
N LEU A 355 -7.70 -0.53 17.95
CA LEU A 355 -7.56 -1.02 16.57
C LEU A 355 -6.11 -1.03 16.08
N THR A 356 -5.26 -0.14 16.59
CA THR A 356 -3.85 -0.06 16.17
C THR A 356 -2.97 -1.15 16.80
N LYS A 357 -3.46 -1.81 17.87
CA LYS A 357 -2.77 -2.88 18.62
C LYS A 357 -1.37 -2.45 19.12
N PRO A 358 -1.27 -1.48 20.04
CA PRO A 358 0.01 -0.85 20.45
C PRO A 358 1.06 -1.85 20.96
N ARG A 359 0.65 -2.91 21.66
CA ARG A 359 1.58 -3.97 22.12
C ARG A 359 2.30 -4.71 20.99
N ILE A 360 1.67 -4.82 19.83
CA ILE A 360 2.31 -5.42 18.64
C ILE A 360 3.30 -4.44 18.02
N ILE A 361 2.95 -3.15 18.03
CA ILE A 361 3.80 -2.07 17.52
C ILE A 361 5.10 -2.00 18.32
N GLU A 362 5.04 -2.03 19.65
CA GLU A 362 6.22 -2.02 20.51
C GLU A 362 7.27 -3.05 20.09
N LEU A 363 6.85 -4.29 19.81
CA LEU A 363 7.74 -5.36 19.36
C LEU A 363 8.36 -5.09 17.98
N LEU A 364 7.62 -4.43 17.07
CA LEU A 364 8.16 -4.02 15.78
C LEU A 364 9.25 -2.95 15.96
N LEU A 365 9.01 -1.96 16.84
CA LEU A 365 9.95 -0.86 17.10
C LEU A 365 11.27 -1.35 17.74
N VAL A 366 11.21 -2.41 18.56
CA VAL A 366 12.40 -3.09 19.14
C VAL A 366 13.36 -3.59 18.07
N THR A 367 12.87 -3.88 16.85
CA THR A 367 13.74 -4.33 15.75
C THR A 367 14.18 -3.18 14.82
N THR A 368 13.43 -2.08 14.78
CA THR A 368 13.75 -0.90 13.97
C THR A 368 14.93 -0.11 14.53
N VAL A 369 14.89 0.27 15.82
CA VAL A 369 15.91 1.15 16.41
C VAL A 369 17.32 0.52 16.36
N PRO A 370 17.52 -0.76 16.71
CA PRO A 370 18.85 -1.36 16.60
C PRO A 370 19.38 -1.44 15.17
N ALA A 371 18.50 -1.61 14.19
CA ALA A 371 18.89 -1.56 12.79
C ALA A 371 19.33 -0.14 12.38
N MET A 372 18.69 0.91 12.91
CA MET A 372 19.12 2.29 12.73
C MET A 372 20.48 2.55 13.40
N VAL A 373 20.69 2.06 14.62
CA VAL A 373 21.98 2.18 15.34
C VAL A 373 23.10 1.50 14.56
N LEU A 374 22.84 0.29 14.07
CA LEU A 374 23.78 -0.44 13.24
C LEU A 374 24.13 0.33 11.95
N ALA A 375 23.11 0.85 11.27
CA ALA A 375 23.25 1.60 10.03
C ALA A 375 24.02 2.92 10.21
N ALA A 376 23.75 3.63 11.32
CA ALA A 376 24.41 4.88 11.69
C ALA A 376 25.84 4.69 12.19
N ARG A 377 26.22 3.43 12.44
CA ARG A 377 27.49 3.07 13.10
C ARG A 377 27.66 3.71 14.48
N GLY A 378 26.56 3.90 15.20
CA GLY A 378 26.51 4.67 16.44
C GLY A 378 25.08 5.09 16.75
N ILE A 379 24.91 6.13 17.59
CA ILE A 379 23.58 6.66 17.88
C ILE A 379 23.13 7.56 16.72
N PRO A 380 22.06 7.22 15.98
CA PRO A 380 21.52 8.07 14.93
C PRO A 380 20.93 9.36 15.51
N PRO A 381 20.78 10.43 14.70
CA PRO A 381 20.07 11.64 15.10
C PRO A 381 18.69 11.32 15.70
N LEU A 382 18.39 11.88 16.89
CA LEU A 382 17.19 11.50 17.66
C LEU A 382 15.89 11.96 16.99
N ASP A 383 15.94 13.04 16.22
CA ASP A 383 14.86 13.52 15.37
C ASP A 383 14.52 12.50 14.27
N LEU A 384 15.54 11.94 13.60
CA LEU A 384 15.36 10.89 12.59
C LEU A 384 14.74 9.62 13.21
N VAL A 385 15.21 9.21 14.40
CA VAL A 385 14.62 8.10 15.15
C VAL A 385 13.16 8.39 15.47
N PHE A 386 12.84 9.57 15.99
CA PHE A 386 11.48 9.97 16.33
C PHE A 386 10.54 9.89 15.11
N TRP A 387 10.91 10.50 13.98
CA TRP A 387 10.07 10.49 12.77
C TRP A 387 9.90 9.10 12.17
N THR A 388 10.95 8.27 12.21
CA THR A 388 10.91 6.88 11.75
C THR A 388 9.96 6.04 12.61
N LEU A 389 10.04 6.17 13.94
CA LEU A 389 9.17 5.43 14.86
C LEU A 389 7.72 5.92 14.79
N LEU A 390 7.50 7.23 14.62
CA LEU A 390 6.16 7.79 14.44
C LEU A 390 5.53 7.26 13.14
N GLY A 391 6.24 7.37 12.02
CA GLY A 391 5.79 6.85 10.72
C GLY A 391 5.52 5.33 10.76
N GLY A 392 6.45 4.55 11.34
CA GLY A 392 6.30 3.10 11.51
C GLY A 392 5.13 2.72 12.42
N THR A 393 4.88 3.47 13.49
CA THR A 393 3.74 3.28 14.40
C THR A 393 2.41 3.53 13.69
N LEU A 394 2.32 4.62 12.94
CA LEU A 394 1.13 4.95 12.14
C LEU A 394 0.88 3.89 11.06
N ALA A 395 1.92 3.41 10.39
CA ALA A 395 1.84 2.36 9.38
C ALA A 395 1.39 1.01 9.95
N ALA A 396 1.98 0.58 11.08
CA ALA A 396 1.57 -0.63 11.77
C ALA A 396 0.11 -0.49 12.28
N GLY A 397 -0.27 0.70 12.77
CA GLY A 397 -1.64 1.02 13.16
C GLY A 397 -2.62 0.93 11.99
N SER A 398 -2.25 1.44 10.81
CA SER A 398 -3.00 1.32 9.56
C SER A 398 -3.25 -0.15 9.20
N ALA A 399 -2.18 -0.94 9.11
CA ALA A 399 -2.23 -2.36 8.77
C ALA A 399 -3.09 -3.16 9.77
N ASN A 400 -2.97 -2.85 11.07
CA ASN A 400 -3.75 -3.50 12.14
C ASN A 400 -5.24 -3.13 12.10
N ALA A 401 -5.58 -1.86 11.86
CA ALA A 401 -6.97 -1.41 11.76
C ALA A 401 -7.67 -2.05 10.54
N ILE A 402 -7.00 -2.08 9.38
CA ILE A 402 -7.52 -2.73 8.17
C ILE A 402 -7.63 -4.25 8.38
N ASN A 403 -6.65 -4.88 9.04
CA ASN A 403 -6.73 -6.29 9.41
C ASN A 403 -7.94 -6.58 10.30
N CYS A 404 -8.20 -5.77 11.34
CA CYS A 404 -9.40 -5.91 12.17
C CYS A 404 -10.70 -5.76 11.38
N TYR A 405 -10.73 -4.84 10.42
CA TYR A 405 -11.87 -4.69 9.51
C TYR A 405 -12.10 -5.93 8.65
N LEU A 406 -11.04 -6.51 8.10
CA LEU A 406 -11.10 -7.70 7.24
C LEU A 406 -11.44 -8.97 8.03
N ASP A 407 -10.96 -9.10 9.26
CA ASP A 407 -11.12 -10.28 10.12
C ASP A 407 -12.32 -10.21 11.06
N ARG A 408 -13.17 -9.18 10.96
CA ARG A 408 -14.31 -8.97 11.86
C ARG A 408 -15.28 -10.15 11.96
N ASP A 409 -15.44 -10.92 10.88
CA ASP A 409 -16.30 -12.11 10.82
C ASP A 409 -15.72 -13.28 11.59
N ILE A 410 -14.42 -13.57 11.42
CA ILE A 410 -13.73 -14.63 12.17
C ILE A 410 -13.45 -14.23 13.61
N ASP A 411 -13.27 -12.93 13.87
CA ASP A 411 -13.02 -12.43 15.22
C ASP A 411 -14.23 -12.63 16.15
N LEU A 412 -15.45 -12.72 15.60
CA LEU A 412 -16.66 -13.06 16.36
C LEU A 412 -16.62 -14.50 16.93
N LEU A 413 -15.91 -15.40 16.25
CA LEU A 413 -15.87 -16.83 16.56
C LEU A 413 -14.75 -17.19 17.56
N MET A 414 -13.77 -16.30 17.76
CA MET A 414 -12.60 -16.59 18.59
C MET A 414 -12.72 -15.96 19.99
N SER A 415 -12.44 -16.77 21.02
CA SER A 415 -12.60 -16.38 22.43
C SER A 415 -11.82 -15.10 22.79
N ARG A 416 -10.62 -14.95 22.22
CA ARG A 416 -9.72 -13.81 22.44
C ARG A 416 -10.16 -12.53 21.75
N THR A 417 -10.76 -12.63 20.56
CA THR A 417 -10.94 -11.47 19.67
C THR A 417 -12.38 -10.99 19.58
N ARG A 418 -13.36 -11.77 20.06
CA ARG A 418 -14.78 -11.39 20.14
C ARG A 418 -15.08 -10.11 20.95
N LYS A 419 -14.16 -9.66 21.80
CA LYS A 419 -14.27 -8.41 22.59
C LYS A 419 -13.64 -7.19 21.91
N ARG A 420 -13.04 -7.36 20.72
CA ARG A 420 -12.42 -6.26 19.95
C ARG A 420 -13.46 -5.21 19.53
N PRO A 421 -13.03 -3.98 19.21
CA PRO A 421 -13.97 -2.89 18.93
C PRO A 421 -15.00 -3.17 17.81
N LEU A 422 -14.62 -3.86 16.74
CA LEU A 422 -15.56 -4.18 15.64
C LEU A 422 -16.54 -5.30 15.99
N PRO A 423 -16.10 -6.50 16.45
CA PRO A 423 -17.01 -7.55 16.94
C PRO A 423 -17.94 -7.10 18.07
N ALA A 424 -17.48 -6.18 18.93
CA ALA A 424 -18.26 -5.60 20.02
C ALA A 424 -19.12 -4.39 19.59
N HIS A 425 -19.19 -4.06 18.29
CA HIS A 425 -19.95 -2.95 17.74
C HIS A 425 -19.65 -1.57 18.37
N ARG A 426 -18.43 -1.36 18.88
CA ARG A 426 -17.99 -0.08 19.46
C ARG A 426 -17.50 0.92 18.41
N VAL A 427 -17.13 0.44 17.22
CA VAL A 427 -16.70 1.25 16.07
C VAL A 427 -17.37 0.66 14.82
N ALA A 428 -17.94 1.51 13.96
CA ALA A 428 -18.52 1.05 12.70
C ALA A 428 -17.41 0.51 11.77
N PRO A 429 -17.66 -0.59 11.03
CA PRO A 429 -16.64 -1.17 10.14
C PRO A 429 -16.08 -0.16 9.12
N GLU A 430 -16.94 0.67 8.54
CA GLU A 430 -16.53 1.70 7.57
C GLU A 430 -15.57 2.72 8.20
N ASP A 431 -15.86 3.16 9.43
CA ASP A 431 -15.03 4.13 10.13
C ASP A 431 -13.65 3.55 10.47
N ALA A 432 -13.60 2.27 10.84
CA ALA A 432 -12.34 1.57 11.08
C ALA A 432 -11.48 1.44 9.81
N LEU A 433 -12.12 1.19 8.65
CA LEU A 433 -11.43 1.15 7.37
C LEU A 433 -10.90 2.54 6.99
N VAL A 434 -11.73 3.58 7.08
CA VAL A 434 -11.33 4.96 6.80
C VAL A 434 -10.19 5.39 7.70
N PHE A 435 -10.27 5.08 9.00
CA PHE A 435 -9.21 5.34 9.96
C PHE A 435 -7.91 4.63 9.58
N GLY A 436 -7.96 3.34 9.25
CA GLY A 436 -6.79 2.58 8.81
C GLY A 436 -6.16 3.17 7.54
N LEU A 437 -6.96 3.52 6.53
CA LEU A 437 -6.47 4.14 5.30
C LEU A 437 -5.85 5.51 5.56
N ALA A 438 -6.49 6.35 6.37
CA ALA A 438 -5.98 7.66 6.74
C ALA A 438 -4.64 7.55 7.47
N LEU A 439 -4.51 6.63 8.44
CA LEU A 439 -3.23 6.36 9.10
C LEU A 439 -2.14 5.95 8.11
N GLY A 440 -2.47 5.16 7.08
CA GLY A 440 -1.51 4.75 6.05
C GLY A 440 -1.02 5.92 5.20
N VAL A 441 -1.92 6.81 4.80
CA VAL A 441 -1.57 8.04 4.05
C VAL A 441 -0.69 8.96 4.91
N VAL A 442 -1.06 9.18 6.16
CA VAL A 442 -0.28 10.02 7.08
C VAL A 442 1.09 9.39 7.36
N ALA A 443 1.16 8.07 7.57
CA ALA A 443 2.42 7.35 7.76
C ALA A 443 3.36 7.52 6.56
N PHE A 444 2.84 7.36 5.34
CA PHE A 444 3.63 7.56 4.12
C PHE A 444 4.11 9.01 4.00
N ALA A 445 3.24 9.99 4.24
CA ALA A 445 3.63 11.41 4.19
C ALA A 445 4.71 11.74 5.22
N VAL A 446 4.55 11.30 6.47
CA VAL A 446 5.54 11.50 7.54
C VAL A 446 6.89 10.94 7.13
N LEU A 447 6.95 9.69 6.64
CA LEU A 447 8.21 9.07 6.23
C LEU A 447 8.79 9.72 4.98
N ALA A 448 7.96 10.05 3.99
CA ALA A 448 8.42 10.63 2.73
C ALA A 448 9.07 12.01 2.93
N PHE A 449 8.49 12.85 3.80
CA PHE A 449 8.95 14.22 4.01
C PHE A 449 9.96 14.36 5.15
N MET A 450 9.81 13.58 6.24
CA MET A 450 10.63 13.74 7.45
C MET A 450 11.75 12.70 7.57
N VAL A 451 11.77 11.67 6.70
CA VAL A 451 12.79 10.61 6.72
C VAL A 451 13.43 10.47 5.34
N ASN A 452 12.81 9.70 4.44
CA ASN A 452 13.15 9.61 3.02
C ASN A 452 12.12 8.75 2.27
N LEU A 453 12.15 8.82 0.94
CA LEU A 453 11.23 8.08 0.08
C LEU A 453 11.42 6.56 0.14
N VAL A 454 12.65 6.06 0.30
CA VAL A 454 12.91 4.60 0.35
C VAL A 454 12.21 3.95 1.54
N ALA A 455 12.37 4.53 2.74
CA ALA A 455 11.69 4.08 3.94
C ALA A 455 10.16 4.19 3.81
N ALA A 456 9.65 5.26 3.19
CA ALA A 456 8.23 5.44 2.94
C ALA A 456 7.64 4.36 2.01
N PHE A 457 8.34 4.05 0.90
CA PHE A 457 7.91 3.00 -0.04
C PHE A 457 7.97 1.60 0.57
N LEU A 458 9.04 1.27 1.30
CA LEU A 458 9.15 -0.01 2.02
C LEU A 458 8.03 -0.18 3.05
N THR A 459 7.67 0.91 3.73
CA THR A 459 6.56 0.91 4.68
C THR A 459 5.22 0.69 3.98
N LEU A 460 4.99 1.35 2.84
CA LEU A 460 3.78 1.14 2.04
C LEU A 460 3.69 -0.30 1.53
N LEU A 461 4.81 -0.86 1.08
CA LEU A 461 4.93 -2.28 0.70
C LEU A 461 4.60 -3.20 1.88
N ALA A 462 5.10 -2.90 3.08
CA ALA A 462 4.81 -3.68 4.29
C ALA A 462 3.30 -3.68 4.63
N ILE A 463 2.66 -2.51 4.62
CA ILE A 463 1.20 -2.39 4.82
C ILE A 463 0.46 -3.24 3.79
N GLY A 464 0.84 -3.07 2.52
CA GLY A 464 0.22 -3.77 1.40
C GLY A 464 0.32 -5.28 1.48
N PHE A 465 1.53 -5.77 1.73
CA PHE A 465 1.79 -7.19 1.91
C PHE A 465 1.01 -7.75 3.12
N TYR A 466 0.97 -7.03 4.25
CA TYR A 466 0.23 -7.49 5.43
C TYR A 466 -1.29 -7.56 5.19
N VAL A 467 -1.85 -6.54 4.56
CA VAL A 467 -3.30 -6.45 4.32
C VAL A 467 -3.73 -7.44 3.23
N VAL A 468 -3.08 -7.41 2.07
CA VAL A 468 -3.54 -8.18 0.92
C VAL A 468 -2.96 -9.57 0.89
N VAL A 469 -1.63 -9.69 0.91
CA VAL A 469 -0.95 -10.98 0.80
C VAL A 469 -1.23 -11.82 2.04
N TYR A 470 -0.98 -11.28 3.24
CA TYR A 470 -1.25 -12.04 4.46
C TYR A 470 -2.74 -12.14 4.78
N THR A 471 -3.43 -11.02 5.06
CA THR A 471 -4.78 -11.07 5.65
C THR A 471 -5.84 -11.60 4.69
N MET A 472 -5.89 -11.10 3.45
CA MET A 472 -6.92 -11.49 2.48
C MET A 472 -6.60 -12.82 1.79
N LEU A 473 -5.35 -13.01 1.41
CA LEU A 473 -4.93 -14.12 0.55
C LEU A 473 -4.49 -15.35 1.31
N LEU A 474 -3.49 -15.22 2.17
CA LEU A 474 -2.85 -16.39 2.75
C LEU A 474 -3.61 -16.91 3.96
N LYS A 475 -4.00 -16.01 4.88
CA LYS A 475 -4.53 -16.35 6.20
C LYS A 475 -5.64 -17.40 6.16
N ARG A 476 -6.59 -17.27 5.22
CA ARG A 476 -7.77 -18.14 5.14
C ARG A 476 -7.62 -19.32 4.16
N ASN A 477 -6.56 -19.34 3.35
CA ASN A 477 -6.47 -20.27 2.21
C ASN A 477 -5.29 -21.24 2.28
N THR A 478 -4.31 -21.03 3.16
CA THR A 478 -3.14 -21.92 3.25
C THR A 478 -2.59 -22.05 4.67
N HIS A 479 -1.98 -23.20 4.96
CA HIS A 479 -1.24 -23.46 6.20
C HIS A 479 0.13 -22.77 6.25
N GLN A 480 0.64 -22.32 5.09
CA GLN A 480 1.88 -21.51 4.99
C GLN A 480 1.64 -20.01 5.26
N ASN A 481 0.46 -19.67 5.80
CA ASN A 481 0.05 -18.29 6.01
C ASN A 481 0.98 -17.48 6.92
N ILE A 482 1.53 -18.10 7.97
CA ILE A 482 2.46 -17.45 8.90
C ILE A 482 3.86 -17.31 8.30
N VAL A 483 4.33 -18.31 7.56
CA VAL A 483 5.65 -18.25 6.94
C VAL A 483 5.69 -17.14 5.91
N LEU A 484 4.84 -17.22 4.89
CA LEU A 484 4.80 -16.23 3.82
C LEU A 484 4.31 -14.87 4.32
N GLY A 485 3.32 -14.86 5.22
CA GLY A 485 2.78 -13.64 5.80
C GLY A 485 3.73 -12.90 6.73
N GLY A 486 4.70 -13.61 7.32
CA GLY A 486 5.72 -13.05 8.22
C GLY A 486 6.62 -12.01 7.55
N ALA A 487 6.71 -11.99 6.21
CA ALA A 487 7.55 -11.04 5.48
C ALA A 487 7.22 -9.58 5.79
N ALA A 488 5.93 -9.22 5.91
CA ALA A 488 5.56 -7.85 6.27
C ALA A 488 6.03 -7.47 7.70
N GLY A 489 5.95 -8.42 8.64
CA GLY A 489 6.41 -8.22 10.02
C GLY A 489 7.93 -8.19 10.14
N ALA A 490 8.66 -8.68 9.14
CA ALA A 490 10.12 -8.74 9.09
C ALA A 490 10.76 -7.52 8.41
N LEU A 491 9.99 -6.64 7.76
CA LEU A 491 10.48 -5.40 7.14
C LEU A 491 10.97 -4.28 8.09
N PRO A 492 10.58 -4.17 9.38
CA PRO A 492 11.00 -3.04 10.21
C PRO A 492 12.52 -2.81 10.33
N PRO A 493 13.40 -3.83 10.39
CA PRO A 493 14.85 -3.63 10.32
C PRO A 493 15.32 -3.01 9.00
N VAL A 494 14.72 -3.38 7.87
CA VAL A 494 15.05 -2.83 6.55
C VAL A 494 14.59 -1.37 6.44
N ILE A 495 13.39 -1.08 6.96
CA ILE A 495 12.86 0.28 7.05
C ILE A 495 13.75 1.14 7.97
N GLY A 496 14.17 0.63 9.13
CA GLY A 496 15.08 1.32 10.03
C GLY A 496 16.45 1.60 9.41
N TRP A 497 17.05 0.59 8.76
CA TRP A 497 18.30 0.77 8.05
C TRP A 497 18.19 1.84 6.96
N SER A 498 17.18 1.71 6.09
CA SER A 498 16.96 2.67 4.99
C SER A 498 16.59 4.07 5.46
N ALA A 499 15.99 4.23 6.64
CA ALA A 499 15.76 5.53 7.24
C ALA A 499 17.07 6.29 7.47
N VAL A 500 18.15 5.59 7.85
CA VAL A 500 19.46 6.18 8.11
C VAL A 500 20.30 6.31 6.83
N THR A 501 20.34 5.28 5.99
CA THR A 501 21.26 5.25 4.83
C THR A 501 20.63 5.73 3.54
N GLY A 502 19.30 5.85 3.47
CA GLY A 502 18.58 6.06 2.21
C GLY A 502 18.62 4.86 1.25
N ASP A 503 19.04 3.67 1.73
CA ASP A 503 19.33 2.50 0.89
C ASP A 503 19.01 1.16 1.62
N ILE A 504 19.10 0.01 0.96
CA ILE A 504 18.94 -1.33 1.51
C ILE A 504 20.28 -2.05 1.54
N GLY A 505 20.88 -2.16 2.74
CA GLY A 505 22.14 -2.88 2.93
C GLY A 505 21.95 -4.39 3.19
N LEU A 506 22.94 -5.21 2.82
CA LEU A 506 22.96 -6.64 3.13
C LEU A 506 22.74 -6.96 4.62
N PRO A 507 23.33 -6.24 5.60
CA PRO A 507 23.06 -6.50 7.02
C PRO A 507 21.57 -6.37 7.37
N SER A 508 20.87 -5.40 6.78
CA SER A 508 19.43 -5.21 7.01
C SER A 508 18.59 -6.37 6.44
N LEU A 509 19.01 -6.96 5.31
CA LEU A 509 18.36 -8.13 4.73
C LEU A 509 18.58 -9.40 5.56
N VAL A 510 19.74 -9.53 6.20
CA VAL A 510 19.98 -10.64 7.14
C VAL A 510 19.15 -10.45 8.42
N LEU A 511 19.04 -9.22 8.95
CA LEU A 511 18.11 -8.93 10.06
C LEU A 511 16.65 -9.22 9.69
N PHE A 512 16.23 -8.85 8.48
CA PHE A 512 14.95 -9.26 7.92
C PHE A 512 14.80 -10.78 7.94
N ALA A 513 15.79 -11.52 7.45
CA ALA A 513 15.74 -12.98 7.42
C ALA A 513 15.63 -13.57 8.84
N ILE A 514 16.36 -13.03 9.82
CA ILE A 514 16.26 -13.45 11.23
C ILE A 514 14.83 -13.28 11.74
N VAL A 515 14.21 -12.10 11.57
CA VAL A 515 12.83 -11.83 12.02
C VAL A 515 11.82 -12.70 11.24
N PHE A 516 12.04 -12.88 9.94
CA PHE A 516 11.22 -13.71 9.07
C PHE A 516 11.20 -15.16 9.55
N TYR A 517 12.36 -15.77 9.78
CA TYR A 517 12.48 -17.16 10.24
C TYR A 517 12.21 -17.34 11.74
N TRP A 518 12.25 -16.26 12.53
CA TRP A 518 11.76 -16.24 13.91
C TRP A 518 10.22 -16.31 13.99
N THR A 519 9.52 -15.81 12.97
CA THR A 519 8.05 -15.71 12.98
C THR A 519 7.35 -17.08 13.11
N PRO A 520 7.73 -18.13 12.36
CA PRO A 520 7.09 -19.44 12.50
C PRO A 520 7.30 -20.11 13.86
N PRO A 521 8.53 -20.20 14.42
CA PRO A 521 8.76 -20.70 15.78
C PRO A 521 7.96 -19.96 16.85
N HIS A 522 7.86 -18.63 16.74
CA HIS A 522 7.08 -17.82 17.67
C HIS A 522 5.58 -18.08 17.55
N PHE A 523 5.01 -17.91 16.35
CA PHE A 523 3.57 -17.89 16.20
C PHE A 523 2.96 -19.31 16.22
N TRP A 524 3.63 -20.32 15.68
CA TRP A 524 3.12 -21.69 15.76
C TRP A 524 3.14 -22.24 17.18
N ALA A 525 4.11 -21.82 18.00
CA ALA A 525 4.11 -22.12 19.43
C ALA A 525 2.86 -21.55 20.14
N LEU A 526 2.44 -20.33 19.78
CA LEU A 526 1.18 -19.75 20.26
C LEU A 526 -0.05 -20.49 19.69
N SER A 527 -0.04 -20.78 18.38
CA SER A 527 -1.22 -21.27 17.68
C SER A 527 -1.60 -22.70 18.06
N MET A 528 -0.68 -23.50 18.60
CA MET A 528 -1.02 -24.80 19.19
C MET A 528 -2.06 -24.67 20.31
N ASN A 529 -1.94 -23.65 21.17
CA ASN A 529 -2.90 -23.36 22.24
C ASN A 529 -4.20 -22.70 21.73
N LEU A 530 -4.24 -22.27 20.47
CA LEU A 530 -5.38 -21.61 19.83
C LEU A 530 -5.98 -22.45 18.70
N ALA A 531 -5.58 -23.72 18.58
CA ALA A 531 -5.97 -24.57 17.46
C ALA A 531 -7.51 -24.73 17.37
N LYS A 532 -8.18 -24.84 18.52
CA LYS A 532 -9.65 -24.93 18.59
C LYS A 532 -10.34 -23.67 18.04
N ASP A 533 -9.87 -22.49 18.45
CA ASP A 533 -10.41 -21.20 17.98
C ASP A 533 -10.16 -21.03 16.46
N TYR A 534 -8.99 -21.42 15.95
CA TYR A 534 -8.72 -21.38 14.51
C TYR A 534 -9.54 -22.38 13.71
N ALA A 535 -9.77 -23.59 14.24
CA ALA A 535 -10.63 -24.58 13.63
C ALA A 535 -12.09 -24.08 13.57
N ALA A 536 -12.60 -23.50 14.66
CA ALA A 536 -13.95 -22.92 14.71
C ALA A 536 -14.14 -21.79 13.68
N ALA A 537 -13.09 -21.03 13.40
CA ALA A 537 -13.08 -19.97 12.41
C ALA A 537 -12.74 -20.42 10.97
N ASN A 538 -12.59 -21.73 10.71
CA ASN A 538 -12.15 -22.29 9.42
C ASN A 538 -10.83 -21.67 8.91
N VAL A 539 -9.90 -21.36 9.81
CA VAL A 539 -8.57 -20.86 9.45
C VAL A 539 -7.61 -22.05 9.40
N PRO A 540 -7.01 -22.37 8.23
CA PRO A 540 -6.21 -23.57 8.03
C PRO A 540 -4.80 -23.42 8.64
N MET A 541 -4.70 -23.15 9.95
CA MET A 541 -3.42 -23.01 10.64
C MET A 541 -2.67 -24.35 10.66
N LEU A 542 -1.34 -24.33 10.71
CA LEU A 542 -0.52 -25.55 10.68
C LEU A 542 -0.93 -26.61 11.73
N PRO A 543 -1.19 -26.27 13.01
CA PRO A 543 -1.63 -27.26 14.00
C PRO A 543 -3.02 -27.84 13.72
N VAL A 544 -3.89 -27.08 13.03
CA VAL A 544 -5.25 -27.51 12.68
C VAL A 544 -5.22 -28.51 11.52
N THR A 545 -4.34 -28.28 10.55
CA THR A 545 -4.28 -29.06 9.30
C THR A 545 -3.35 -30.25 9.36
N HIS A 546 -2.21 -30.13 10.07
CA HIS A 546 -1.15 -31.15 10.11
C HIS A 546 -0.85 -31.66 11.53
N GLY A 547 -1.56 -31.16 12.54
CA GLY A 547 -1.43 -31.60 13.93
C GLY A 547 -0.17 -31.08 14.64
N VAL A 548 -0.07 -31.44 15.92
CA VAL A 548 0.99 -30.95 16.82
C VAL A 548 2.37 -31.50 16.45
N ARG A 549 2.46 -32.76 16.01
CA ARG A 549 3.75 -33.41 15.71
C ARG A 549 4.48 -32.74 14.53
N GLU A 550 3.79 -32.48 13.43
CA GLU A 550 4.40 -31.78 12.29
C GLU A 550 4.66 -30.31 12.62
N THR A 551 3.76 -29.65 13.36
CA THR A 551 3.97 -28.27 13.82
C THR A 551 5.26 -28.13 14.64
N THR A 552 5.46 -29.00 15.63
CA THR A 552 6.66 -28.95 16.49
C THR A 552 7.94 -29.29 15.72
N ARG A 553 7.89 -30.21 14.74
CA ARG A 553 9.00 -30.47 13.82
C ARG A 553 9.36 -29.23 13.00
N GLN A 554 8.37 -28.57 12.40
CA GLN A 554 8.58 -27.33 11.63
C GLN A 554 9.14 -26.22 12.52
N ILE A 555 8.63 -26.03 13.73
CA ILE A 555 9.23 -25.10 14.71
C ILE A 555 10.71 -25.42 14.93
N GLY A 556 11.09 -26.69 15.09
CA GLY A 556 12.48 -27.15 15.15
C GLY A 556 13.33 -26.70 13.97
N LEU A 557 12.92 -27.04 12.75
CA LEU A 557 13.66 -26.73 11.53
C LEU A 557 13.86 -25.22 11.34
N TYR A 558 12.79 -24.44 11.50
CA TYR A 558 12.85 -22.98 11.39
C TYR A 558 13.72 -22.34 12.48
N SER A 559 13.74 -22.92 13.69
CA SER A 559 14.60 -22.44 14.78
C SER A 559 16.08 -22.66 14.50
N VAL A 560 16.45 -23.81 13.91
CA VAL A 560 17.83 -24.08 13.48
C VAL A 560 18.28 -23.07 12.43
N LEU A 561 17.44 -22.82 11.42
CA LEU A 561 17.73 -21.85 10.36
C LEU A 561 17.86 -20.43 10.91
N MET A 562 16.94 -20.02 11.80
CA MET A 562 17.00 -18.73 12.48
C MET A 562 18.31 -18.57 13.25
N VAL A 563 18.70 -19.55 14.08
CA VAL A 563 19.96 -19.50 14.84
C VAL A 563 21.17 -19.44 13.91
N ALA A 564 21.20 -20.23 12.83
CA ALA A 564 22.27 -20.16 11.84
C ALA A 564 22.39 -18.75 11.23
N LEU A 565 21.28 -18.10 10.90
CA LEU A 565 21.28 -16.73 10.39
C LEU A 565 21.79 -15.72 11.43
N THR A 566 21.49 -15.91 12.72
CA THR A 566 22.05 -15.04 13.77
C THR A 566 23.57 -15.13 13.88
N LEU A 567 24.15 -16.30 13.59
CA LEU A 567 25.59 -16.51 13.55
C LEU A 567 26.21 -15.99 12.25
N ILE A 568 25.54 -16.19 11.10
CA ILE A 568 25.97 -15.60 9.82
C ILE A 568 26.00 -14.07 9.91
N PHE A 569 25.02 -13.48 10.59
CA PHE A 569 24.95 -12.04 10.78
C PHE A 569 26.19 -11.46 11.47
N PHE A 570 26.81 -12.19 12.41
CA PHE A 570 28.08 -11.75 13.02
C PHE A 570 29.16 -11.49 11.96
N ALA A 571 29.31 -12.40 10.99
CA ALA A 571 30.27 -12.26 9.91
C ALA A 571 29.86 -11.15 8.92
N VAL A 572 28.59 -11.11 8.52
CA VAL A 572 28.08 -10.13 7.52
C VAL A 572 28.13 -8.70 8.05
N ALA A 573 27.82 -8.48 9.32
CA ALA A 573 27.77 -7.16 9.92
C ALA A 573 29.10 -6.76 10.58
N GLY A 574 30.13 -7.60 10.58
CA GLY A 574 31.43 -7.33 11.22
C GLY A 574 31.27 -6.98 12.72
N ARG A 575 30.45 -7.75 13.45
CA ARG A 575 30.18 -7.49 14.88
C ARG A 575 31.29 -8.03 15.79
N GLY A 576 31.33 -7.54 17.02
CA GLY A 576 32.24 -7.97 18.07
C GLY A 576 31.79 -9.24 18.81
N PHE A 577 32.64 -9.70 19.72
CA PHE A 577 32.42 -10.95 20.46
C PHE A 577 31.25 -10.89 21.45
N ILE A 578 30.75 -9.69 21.83
CA ILE A 578 29.58 -9.54 22.70
C ILE A 578 28.34 -10.07 21.99
N TYR A 579 28.12 -9.64 20.74
CA TYR A 579 27.01 -10.16 19.94
C TYR A 579 27.14 -11.67 19.71
N LEU A 580 28.33 -12.16 19.34
CA LEU A 580 28.54 -13.59 19.07
C LEU A 580 28.27 -14.47 20.30
N GLY A 581 28.85 -14.11 21.45
CA GLY A 581 28.67 -14.87 22.69
C GLY A 581 27.21 -14.89 23.13
N GLY A 582 26.52 -13.75 23.03
CA GLY A 582 25.10 -13.67 23.32
C GLY A 582 24.23 -14.45 22.33
N ALA A 583 24.52 -14.41 21.03
CA ALA A 583 23.80 -15.16 20.00
C ALA A 583 23.94 -16.69 20.21
N LEU A 584 25.13 -17.18 20.57
CA LEU A 584 25.37 -18.59 20.90
C LEU A 584 24.60 -19.03 22.14
N LEU A 585 24.65 -18.24 23.23
CA LEU A 585 23.94 -18.56 24.47
C LEU A 585 22.42 -18.56 24.27
N LEU A 586 21.90 -17.47 23.72
CA LEU A 586 20.47 -17.30 23.48
C LEU A 586 19.94 -18.35 22.50
N GLY A 587 20.70 -18.64 21.43
CA GLY A 587 20.36 -19.61 20.40
C GLY A 587 20.40 -21.05 20.91
N GLY A 588 21.44 -21.41 21.67
CA GLY A 588 21.55 -22.72 22.32
C GLY A 588 20.38 -22.99 23.28
N LEU A 589 20.03 -22.01 24.11
CA LEU A 589 18.87 -22.12 24.99
C LEU A 589 17.54 -22.19 24.21
N PHE A 590 17.41 -21.48 23.08
CA PHE A 590 16.25 -21.59 22.20
C PHE A 590 16.09 -23.01 21.65
N LEU A 591 17.17 -23.56 21.06
CA LEU A 591 17.17 -24.90 20.48
C LEU A 591 16.91 -25.97 21.53
N PHE A 592 17.46 -25.82 22.75
CA PHE A 592 17.15 -26.69 23.87
C PHE A 592 15.64 -26.69 24.20
N GLN A 593 15.02 -25.52 24.30
CA GLN A 593 13.58 -25.42 24.60
C GLN A 593 12.71 -26.01 23.48
N VAL A 594 13.10 -25.81 22.23
CA VAL A 594 12.38 -26.36 21.07
C VAL A 594 12.53 -27.88 21.00
N PHE A 595 13.73 -28.41 21.24
CA PHE A 595 13.96 -29.86 21.33
C PHE A 595 13.16 -30.49 22.47
N ALA A 596 13.18 -29.85 23.64
CA ALA A 596 12.37 -30.22 24.80
C ALA A 596 10.87 -30.23 24.45
N MET A 597 10.38 -29.24 23.72
CA MET A 597 8.98 -29.20 23.27
C MET A 597 8.67 -30.32 22.27
N TRP A 598 9.55 -30.58 21.31
CA TRP A 598 9.38 -31.63 20.29
C TRP A 598 9.30 -33.03 20.90
N ARG A 599 10.09 -33.31 21.95
CA ARG A 599 10.07 -34.60 22.67
C ARG A 599 8.76 -34.85 23.43
N ASP A 600 8.24 -33.83 24.11
CA ASP A 600 7.16 -34.02 25.09
C ASP A 600 5.78 -33.55 24.58
N GLY A 601 5.72 -32.73 23.53
CA GLY A 601 4.46 -32.35 22.84
C GLY A 601 3.45 -31.55 23.68
N THR A 602 3.82 -30.98 24.82
CA THR A 602 2.85 -30.34 25.75
C THR A 602 2.60 -28.86 25.47
N ASP A 603 1.34 -28.43 25.65
CA ASP A 603 0.88 -27.03 25.58
C ASP A 603 1.69 -26.08 26.47
N LYS A 604 2.13 -26.56 27.64
CA LYS A 604 2.97 -25.79 28.59
C LYS A 604 4.35 -25.48 28.00
N ARG A 605 4.98 -26.42 27.29
CA ARG A 605 6.29 -26.20 26.64
C ARG A 605 6.15 -25.30 25.41
N ALA A 606 5.08 -25.45 24.63
CA ALA A 606 4.76 -24.52 23.55
C ALA A 606 4.68 -23.06 24.05
N MET A 607 3.97 -22.82 25.15
CA MET A 607 3.88 -21.46 25.71
C MET A 607 5.22 -20.97 26.29
N ARG A 608 6.10 -21.87 26.76
CA ARG A 608 7.46 -21.51 27.19
C ARG A 608 8.31 -21.05 25.99
N VAL A 609 8.29 -21.80 24.88
CA VAL A 609 8.95 -21.41 23.62
C VAL A 609 8.43 -20.08 23.11
N TYR A 610 7.11 -19.87 23.09
CA TYR A 610 6.49 -18.60 22.67
C TYR A 610 7.01 -17.40 23.49
N ARG A 611 7.03 -17.52 24.83
CA ARG A 611 7.53 -16.44 25.71
C ARG A 611 9.02 -16.21 25.52
N TYR A 612 9.79 -17.30 25.50
CA TYR A 612 11.23 -17.21 25.33
C TYR A 612 11.60 -16.63 23.96
N SER A 613 10.80 -16.85 22.92
CA SER A 613 11.12 -16.29 21.60
C SER A 613 11.04 -14.77 21.56
N ILE A 614 10.16 -14.15 22.36
CA ILE A 614 10.11 -12.69 22.53
C ILE A 614 11.39 -12.21 23.22
N THR A 615 11.78 -12.88 24.32
CA THR A 615 13.02 -12.57 25.06
C THR A 615 14.25 -12.74 24.17
N TYR A 616 14.32 -13.83 23.40
CA TYR A 616 15.39 -14.12 22.46
C TYR A 616 15.59 -12.98 21.48
N LEU A 617 14.53 -12.58 20.77
CA LEU A 617 14.62 -11.55 19.76
C LEU A 617 14.99 -10.18 20.37
N SER A 618 14.34 -9.82 21.48
CA SER A 618 14.59 -8.54 22.15
C SER A 618 16.02 -8.45 22.69
N ALA A 619 16.51 -9.51 23.33
CA ALA A 619 17.86 -9.56 23.87
C ALA A 619 18.93 -9.59 22.78
N LEU A 620 18.70 -10.33 21.68
CA LEU A 620 19.61 -10.36 20.54
C LEU A 620 19.78 -8.97 19.91
N PHE A 621 18.68 -8.25 19.71
CA PHE A 621 18.69 -6.89 19.17
C PHE A 621 19.26 -5.85 20.17
N ALA A 622 19.08 -6.05 21.48
CA ALA A 622 19.75 -5.24 22.49
C ALA A 622 21.27 -5.47 22.51
N LEU A 623 21.72 -6.72 22.42
CA LEU A 623 23.13 -7.08 22.31
C LEU A 623 23.78 -6.47 21.06
N LEU A 624 23.04 -6.43 19.95
CA LEU A 624 23.48 -5.74 18.74
C LEU A 624 23.78 -4.26 19.00
N VAL A 625 22.88 -3.54 19.70
CA VAL A 625 23.11 -2.13 20.07
C VAL A 625 24.32 -1.99 20.98
N VAL A 626 24.42 -2.81 22.03
CA VAL A 626 25.55 -2.76 22.98
C VAL A 626 26.87 -3.00 22.25
N ASP A 627 26.92 -3.99 21.37
CA ASP A 627 28.11 -4.32 20.59
C ASP A 627 28.55 -3.17 19.66
N VAL A 628 27.60 -2.52 18.97
CA VAL A 628 27.87 -1.32 18.15
C VAL A 628 28.46 -0.17 18.98
N LEU A 629 27.95 0.05 20.19
CA LEU A 629 28.37 1.17 21.04
C LEU A 629 29.69 0.92 21.77
N VAL A 630 29.99 -0.34 22.13
CA VAL A 630 31.21 -0.73 22.86
C VAL A 630 32.38 -0.97 21.91
N PHE A 631 32.13 -1.57 20.74
CA PHE A 631 33.12 -1.79 19.69
C PHE A 631 32.76 -0.97 18.46
N PRO A 632 33.01 0.36 18.48
CA PRO A 632 32.77 1.21 17.32
C PRO A 632 33.58 0.70 16.13
N PHE A 633 33.02 0.87 14.93
CA PHE A 633 33.65 0.42 13.69
C PHE A 633 35.07 1.01 13.59
N GLY A 634 36.08 0.14 13.58
CA GLY A 634 37.49 0.49 13.38
C GLY A 634 37.82 0.74 11.92
#